data_AF-A0A8C3JDJ2-F1
#
_entry.id   AF-A0A8C3JDJ2-F1
#
_cell.length_a   1.000
_cell.length_b   1.000
_cell.length_c   1.000
_cell.angle_alpha   90.00
_cell.angle_beta   90.00
_cell.angle_gamma   90.00
#
_symmetry.space_group_name_H-M   'P 1'
#
loop_
_entity.id
_entity.type
_entity.pdbx_description
1 polymer ?
#
loop_
_entity_poly.entity_id
_entity_poly.type
_entity_poly.pdbx_seq_one_letter_code
_entity_poly.pdbx_strand_id
1 'polypeptide(L)'
;MEEEQKKEAEAAEQRMAHRLQCVLMECAREKTQAVAEARKEERERALQEAAMQHSMLAEEQYQKIIEQLNIEKSHEINTALRLAEKENQSETEKQLREAETLRLDELEKVTIARKAAEGQVKTLTQKLEKMTDWKDSLEIEIQEIRQAFQKYIDATFPNLSPGQADFILPVRKTFEQKTP
;
A
#
# COMPACT_ATOMS: atom_id res chain seq x y z
N MET A 1 -56.82 -101.09 -51.51
CA MET A 1 -57.64 -99.88 -51.35
C MET A 1 -57.69 -99.40 -49.89
N GLU A 2 -58.38 -100.05 -48.94
CA GLU A 2 -58.48 -99.53 -47.56
C GLU A 2 -57.17 -99.54 -46.75
N GLU A 3 -56.36 -100.60 -46.86
CA GLU A 3 -55.05 -100.67 -46.17
C GLU A 3 -54.03 -99.67 -46.74
N GLU A 4 -54.11 -99.38 -48.03
CA GLU A 4 -53.23 -98.40 -48.69
C GLU A 4 -53.58 -96.97 -48.26
N GLN A 5 -54.88 -96.66 -48.14
CA GLN A 5 -55.37 -95.37 -47.63
C GLN A 5 -54.98 -95.14 -46.15
N LYS A 6 -54.99 -96.18 -45.30
CA LYS A 6 -54.52 -96.07 -43.91
C LYS A 6 -53.02 -95.80 -43.83
N LYS A 7 -52.21 -96.49 -44.63
CA LYS A 7 -50.76 -96.25 -44.70
C LYS A 7 -50.43 -94.84 -45.20
N GLU A 8 -51.21 -94.32 -46.15
CA GLU A 8 -51.04 -92.96 -46.66
C GLU A 8 -51.43 -91.89 -45.63
N ALA A 9 -52.50 -92.12 -44.86
CA ALA A 9 -52.92 -91.25 -43.76
C ALA A 9 -51.88 -91.21 -42.62
N GLU A 10 -51.37 -92.37 -42.20
CA GLU A 10 -50.30 -92.47 -41.19
C GLU A 10 -49.01 -91.78 -41.67
N ALA A 11 -48.64 -91.96 -42.95
CA ALA A 11 -47.50 -91.26 -43.53
C ALA A 11 -47.73 -89.73 -43.62
N ALA A 12 -48.97 -89.28 -43.85
CA ALA A 12 -49.31 -87.86 -43.82
C ALA A 12 -49.23 -87.27 -42.41
N GLU A 13 -49.71 -87.99 -41.40
CA GLU A 13 -49.59 -87.61 -39.99
C GLU A 13 -48.13 -87.55 -39.53
N GLN A 14 -47.30 -88.52 -39.90
CA GLN A 14 -45.86 -88.49 -39.60
C GLN A 14 -45.16 -87.30 -40.25
N ARG A 15 -45.50 -86.97 -41.51
CA ARG A 15 -45.00 -85.76 -42.19
C ARG A 15 -45.45 -84.49 -41.49
N MET A 16 -46.71 -84.41 -41.05
CA MET A 16 -47.22 -83.26 -40.30
C MET A 16 -46.58 -83.14 -38.91
N ALA A 17 -46.43 -84.24 -38.18
CA ALA A 17 -45.76 -84.28 -36.88
C ALA A 17 -44.29 -83.85 -36.99
N HIS A 18 -43.58 -84.32 -38.01
CA HIS A 18 -42.21 -83.90 -38.29
C HIS A 18 -42.12 -82.40 -38.61
N ARG A 19 -43.02 -81.87 -39.45
CA ARG A 19 -43.10 -80.43 -39.73
C ARG A 19 -43.36 -79.61 -38.47
N LEU A 20 -44.30 -80.05 -37.63
CA LEU A 20 -44.59 -79.39 -36.36
C LEU A 20 -43.38 -79.42 -35.43
N GLN A 21 -42.66 -80.54 -35.36
CA GLN A 21 -41.43 -80.67 -34.60
C GLN A 21 -40.34 -79.72 -35.10
N CYS A 22 -40.16 -79.61 -36.43
CA CYS A 22 -39.23 -78.65 -37.03
C CYS A 22 -39.58 -77.21 -36.63
N VAL A 23 -40.86 -76.81 -36.76
CA VAL A 23 -41.33 -75.47 -36.38
C VAL A 23 -41.16 -75.20 -34.89
N LEU A 24 -41.43 -76.18 -34.02
CA LEU A 24 -41.21 -76.05 -32.57
C LEU A 24 -39.72 -75.87 -32.23
N MET A 25 -38.83 -76.56 -32.95
CA MET A 25 -37.39 -76.43 -32.76
C MET A 25 -36.87 -75.07 -33.24
N GLU A 26 -37.38 -74.56 -34.37
CA GLU A 26 -37.10 -73.21 -34.87
C GLU A 26 -37.59 -72.15 -33.90
N CYS A 27 -38.83 -72.26 -33.42
CA CYS A 27 -39.40 -71.36 -32.42
C CYS A 27 -38.62 -71.40 -31.09
N ALA A 28 -38.17 -72.57 -30.65
CA ALA A 28 -37.30 -72.69 -29.48
C ALA A 28 -35.94 -71.99 -29.71
N ARG A 29 -35.37 -72.12 -30.92
CA ARG A 29 -34.13 -71.43 -31.29
C ARG A 29 -34.31 -69.91 -31.30
N GLU A 30 -35.36 -69.41 -31.92
CA GLU A 30 -35.68 -67.98 -31.96
C GLU A 30 -35.94 -67.42 -30.55
N LYS A 31 -36.68 -68.16 -29.72
CA LYS A 31 -36.89 -67.78 -28.31
C LYS A 31 -35.59 -67.68 -27.53
N THR A 32 -34.70 -68.67 -27.69
CA THR A 32 -33.39 -68.63 -26.99
C THR A 32 -32.51 -67.49 -27.49
N GLN A 33 -32.54 -67.20 -28.79
CA GLN A 33 -31.83 -66.05 -29.37
C GLN A 33 -32.40 -64.72 -28.86
N ALA A 34 -33.72 -64.53 -28.91
CA ALA A 34 -34.38 -63.32 -28.43
C ALA A 34 -34.14 -63.08 -26.92
N VAL A 35 -34.13 -64.13 -26.10
CA VAL A 35 -33.79 -64.02 -24.67
C VAL A 35 -32.32 -63.69 -24.46
N ALA A 36 -31.42 -64.23 -25.28
CA ALA A 36 -29.99 -63.92 -25.20
C ALA A 36 -29.71 -62.45 -25.59
N GLU A 37 -30.36 -61.97 -26.65
CA GLU A 37 -30.29 -60.57 -27.10
C GLU A 37 -30.87 -59.62 -26.04
N ALA A 38 -32.06 -59.89 -25.52
CA ALA A 38 -32.67 -59.08 -24.46
C ALA A 38 -31.80 -59.02 -23.19
N ARG A 39 -31.19 -60.15 -22.78
CA ARG A 39 -30.25 -60.18 -21.64
C ARG A 39 -28.95 -59.42 -21.92
N LYS A 40 -28.49 -59.40 -23.16
CA LYS A 40 -27.30 -58.64 -23.55
C LYS A 40 -27.59 -57.14 -23.46
N GLU A 41 -28.71 -56.69 -24.01
CA GLU A 41 -29.15 -55.29 -23.92
C GLU A 41 -29.42 -54.83 -22.48
N GLU A 42 -29.99 -55.71 -21.63
CA GLU A 42 -30.17 -55.43 -20.20
C GLU A 42 -28.83 -55.22 -19.50
N ARG A 43 -27.85 -56.10 -19.75
CA ARG A 43 -26.49 -55.98 -19.18
C ARG A 43 -25.77 -54.72 -19.66
N GLU A 44 -25.87 -54.39 -20.95
CA GLU A 44 -25.26 -53.19 -21.51
C GLU A 44 -25.86 -51.92 -20.88
N ARG A 45 -27.19 -51.86 -20.73
CA ARG A 45 -27.85 -50.76 -20.01
C ARG A 45 -27.43 -50.67 -18.55
N ALA A 46 -27.41 -51.80 -17.83
CA ALA A 46 -26.97 -51.84 -16.44
C ALA A 46 -25.52 -51.36 -16.28
N LEU A 47 -24.62 -51.73 -17.19
CA LEU A 47 -23.24 -51.25 -17.19
C LEU A 47 -23.12 -49.76 -17.50
N GLN A 48 -23.91 -49.25 -18.46
CA GLN A 48 -23.94 -47.82 -18.78
C GLN A 48 -24.47 -46.99 -17.60
N GLU A 49 -25.54 -47.44 -16.95
CA GLU A 49 -26.10 -46.79 -15.76
C GLU A 49 -25.11 -46.80 -14.60
N ALA A 50 -24.45 -47.94 -14.35
CA ALA A 50 -23.41 -48.03 -13.33
C ALA A 50 -22.22 -47.10 -13.63
N ALA A 51 -21.77 -47.04 -14.89
CA ALA A 51 -20.69 -46.15 -15.31
C ALA A 51 -21.06 -44.67 -15.14
N MET A 52 -22.29 -44.28 -15.49
CA MET A 52 -22.80 -42.92 -15.28
C MET A 52 -22.86 -42.57 -13.79
N GLN A 53 -23.38 -43.47 -12.95
CA GLN A 53 -23.41 -43.27 -11.50
C GLN A 53 -22.01 -43.12 -10.91
N HIS A 54 -21.05 -43.95 -11.34
CA HIS A 54 -19.65 -43.82 -10.92
C HIS A 54 -19.03 -42.50 -11.37
N SER A 55 -19.32 -42.03 -12.59
CA SER A 55 -18.86 -40.72 -13.07
C SER A 55 -19.40 -39.58 -12.22
N MET A 56 -20.71 -39.58 -11.96
CA MET A 56 -21.36 -38.55 -11.14
C MET A 56 -20.81 -38.51 -9.72
N LEU A 57 -20.65 -39.67 -9.08
CA LEU A 57 -20.09 -39.75 -7.73
C LEU A 57 -18.62 -39.27 -7.69
N ALA A 58 -17.83 -39.59 -8.71
CA ALA A 58 -16.45 -39.12 -8.81
C ALA A 58 -16.41 -37.60 -9.00
N GLU A 59 -17.26 -37.04 -9.87
CA GLU A 59 -17.38 -35.60 -10.07
C GLU A 59 -17.78 -34.86 -8.79
N GLU A 60 -18.76 -35.36 -8.04
CA GLU A 60 -19.15 -34.80 -6.74
C GLU A 60 -18.00 -34.83 -5.72
N GLN A 61 -17.21 -35.91 -5.71
CA GLN A 61 -16.04 -35.99 -4.84
C GLN A 61 -14.97 -34.97 -5.23
N TYR A 62 -14.67 -34.83 -6.53
CA TYR A 62 -13.73 -33.84 -7.01
C TYR A 62 -14.18 -32.41 -6.71
N GLN A 63 -15.47 -32.11 -6.90
CA GLN A 63 -16.04 -30.81 -6.55
C GLN A 63 -15.82 -30.49 -5.07
N LYS A 64 -16.14 -31.42 -4.16
CA LYS A 64 -15.91 -31.25 -2.71
C LYS A 64 -14.44 -31.01 -2.38
N ILE A 65 -13.53 -31.75 -3.02
CA ILE A 65 -12.08 -31.58 -2.80
C ILE A 65 -11.62 -30.21 -3.29
N ILE A 66 -12.08 -29.77 -4.47
CA ILE A 66 -11.74 -28.46 -5.04
C ILE A 66 -12.27 -27.33 -4.16
N GLU A 67 -13.52 -27.43 -3.69
CA GLU A 67 -14.11 -26.44 -2.78
C GLU A 67 -13.31 -26.34 -1.48
N GLN A 68 -13.00 -27.47 -0.86
CA GLN A 68 -12.20 -27.50 0.37
C GLN A 68 -10.81 -26.91 0.16
N LEU A 69 -10.14 -27.30 -0.94
CA LEU A 69 -8.83 -26.75 -1.30
C LEU A 69 -8.89 -25.23 -1.53
N ASN A 70 -9.95 -24.74 -2.14
CA ASN A 70 -10.13 -23.32 -2.39
C ASN A 70 -10.31 -22.53 -1.09
N ILE A 71 -11.07 -23.08 -0.12
CA ILE A 71 -11.22 -22.49 1.22
C ILE A 71 -9.86 -22.43 1.93
N GLU A 72 -9.11 -23.54 1.94
CA GLU A 72 -7.80 -23.62 2.59
C GLU A 72 -6.80 -22.65 1.96
N LYS A 73 -6.72 -22.62 0.63
CA LYS A 73 -5.81 -21.72 -0.09
C LYS A 73 -6.18 -20.25 0.09
N SER A 74 -7.47 -19.93 0.08
CA SER A 74 -7.94 -18.58 0.38
C SER A 74 -7.55 -18.16 1.80
N HIS A 75 -7.67 -19.07 2.78
CA HIS A 75 -7.27 -18.79 4.15
C HIS A 75 -5.76 -18.60 4.30
N GLU A 76 -4.95 -19.43 3.64
CA GLU A 76 -3.50 -19.33 3.61
C GLU A 76 -3.04 -18.00 3.01
N ILE A 77 -3.58 -17.63 1.84
CA ILE A 77 -3.29 -16.35 1.17
C ILE A 77 -3.69 -15.17 2.06
N ASN A 78 -4.89 -15.18 2.62
CA ASN A 78 -5.36 -14.11 3.51
C ASN A 78 -4.53 -13.98 4.79
N THR A 79 -3.93 -15.06 5.26
CA THR A 79 -3.05 -15.03 6.44
C THR A 79 -1.67 -14.49 6.08
N ALA A 80 -1.10 -14.94 4.96
CA ALA A 80 0.16 -14.42 4.44
C ALA A 80 0.08 -12.91 4.13
N LEU A 81 -1.02 -12.47 3.51
CA LEU A 81 -1.27 -11.07 3.21
C LEU A 81 -1.34 -10.21 4.48
N ARG A 82 -2.10 -10.64 5.49
CA ARG A 82 -2.17 -9.94 6.78
C ARG A 82 -0.82 -9.86 7.50
N LEU A 83 -0.01 -10.92 7.40
CA LEU A 83 1.35 -10.92 7.96
C LEU A 83 2.24 -9.90 7.25
N ALA A 84 2.25 -9.90 5.92
CA ALA A 84 3.02 -8.96 5.12
C ALA A 84 2.59 -7.50 5.36
N GLU A 85 1.28 -7.24 5.46
CA GLU A 85 0.76 -5.91 5.80
C GLU A 85 1.24 -5.45 7.19
N LYS A 86 1.16 -6.33 8.19
CA LYS A 86 1.61 -6.03 9.55
C LYS A 86 3.11 -5.79 9.63
N GLU A 87 3.90 -6.57 8.91
CA GLU A 87 5.36 -6.39 8.83
C GLU A 87 5.71 -5.04 8.20
N ASN A 88 5.08 -4.70 7.08
CA ASN A 88 5.28 -3.42 6.41
C ASN A 88 4.84 -2.22 7.30
N GLN A 89 3.72 -2.34 8.02
CA GLN A 89 3.30 -1.34 9.00
C GLN A 89 4.34 -1.18 10.12
N SER A 90 4.86 -2.28 10.65
CA SER A 90 5.88 -2.23 11.69
C SER A 90 7.20 -1.63 11.21
N GLU A 91 7.61 -1.92 9.97
CA GLU A 91 8.83 -1.37 9.39
C GLU A 91 8.70 0.14 9.13
N THR A 92 7.58 0.57 8.54
CA THR A 92 7.30 1.99 8.31
C THR A 92 7.20 2.78 9.61
N GLU A 93 6.57 2.24 10.66
CA GLU A 93 6.56 2.84 11.99
C GLU A 93 7.98 2.97 12.59
N LYS A 94 8.82 1.94 12.41
CA LYS A 94 10.21 1.97 12.89
C LYS A 94 11.00 3.07 12.18
N GLN A 95 10.91 3.13 10.85
CA GLN A 95 11.57 4.16 10.04
C GLN A 95 11.08 5.57 10.42
N LEU A 96 9.78 5.73 10.70
CA LEU A 96 9.23 7.01 11.16
C LEU A 96 9.82 7.42 12.51
N ARG A 97 9.86 6.51 13.49
CA ARG A 97 10.45 6.80 14.81
C ARG A 97 11.93 7.16 14.70
N GLU A 98 12.70 6.44 13.88
CA GLU A 98 14.11 6.75 13.64
C GLU A 98 14.27 8.15 13.02
N ALA A 99 13.48 8.49 12.00
CA ALA A 99 13.48 9.81 11.40
C ALA A 99 13.07 10.92 12.38
N GLU A 100 12.08 10.67 13.24
CA GLU A 100 11.67 11.60 14.29
C GLU A 100 12.77 11.86 15.32
N THR A 101 13.47 10.81 15.76
CA THR A 101 14.61 10.97 16.69
C THR A 101 15.73 11.79 16.08
N LEU A 102 16.11 11.51 14.82
CA LEU A 102 17.12 12.30 14.09
C LEU A 102 16.69 13.77 13.96
N ARG A 103 15.43 14.01 13.61
CA ARG A 103 14.91 15.37 13.50
C ARG A 103 14.94 16.12 14.84
N LEU A 104 14.61 15.44 15.94
CA LEU A 104 14.67 16.02 17.28
C LEU A 104 16.11 16.37 17.67
N ASP A 105 17.07 15.48 17.41
CA ASP A 105 18.49 15.73 17.67
C ASP A 105 19.03 16.91 16.85
N GLU A 106 18.65 17.01 15.57
CA GLU A 106 18.99 18.16 14.72
C GLU A 106 18.38 19.46 15.24
N LEU A 107 17.12 19.42 15.66
CA LEU A 107 16.42 20.58 16.20
C LEU A 107 17.04 21.03 17.53
N GLU A 108 17.49 20.10 18.37
CA GLU A 108 18.24 20.42 19.59
C GLU A 108 19.56 21.12 19.27
N LYS A 109 20.35 20.59 18.33
CA LYS A 109 21.62 21.21 17.88
C LYS A 109 21.40 22.63 17.37
N VAL A 110 20.40 22.84 16.51
CA VAL A 110 20.03 24.16 15.98
C VAL A 110 19.59 25.10 17.10
N THR A 111 18.83 24.59 18.07
CA THR A 111 18.36 25.38 19.22
C THR A 111 19.53 25.83 20.11
N ILE A 112 20.51 24.96 20.34
CA ILE A 112 21.73 25.30 21.09
C ILE A 112 22.55 26.36 20.33
N ALA A 113 22.80 26.16 19.04
CA ALA A 113 23.53 27.11 18.21
C ALA A 113 22.84 28.49 18.16
N ARG A 114 21.50 28.50 18.05
CA ARG A 114 20.69 29.71 18.10
C ARG A 114 20.85 30.44 19.43
N LYS A 115 20.72 29.74 20.57
CA LYS A 115 20.90 30.35 21.90
C LYS A 115 22.30 30.93 22.08
N ALA A 116 23.34 30.26 21.57
CA ALA A 116 24.70 30.76 21.60
C ALA A 116 24.85 32.06 20.78
N ALA A 117 24.30 32.08 19.56
CA ALA A 117 24.30 33.27 18.70
C ALA A 117 23.51 34.44 19.33
N GLU A 118 22.33 34.16 19.90
CA GLU A 118 21.54 35.17 20.64
C GLU A 118 22.33 35.74 21.83
N GLY A 119 23.10 34.90 22.54
CA GLY A 119 24.00 35.35 23.61
C GLY A 119 25.09 36.31 23.10
N GLN A 120 25.74 35.97 21.98
CA GLN A 120 26.75 36.84 21.36
C GLN A 120 26.15 38.18 20.91
N VAL A 121 24.97 38.17 20.29
CA VAL A 121 24.25 39.39 19.90
C VAL A 121 23.99 40.26 21.12
N LYS A 122 23.48 39.71 22.23
CA LYS A 122 23.26 40.46 23.46
C LYS A 122 24.54 41.11 23.99
N THR A 123 25.66 40.38 24.00
CA THR A 123 26.96 40.94 24.43
C THR A 123 27.42 42.07 23.51
N LEU A 124 27.26 41.94 22.20
CA LEU A 124 27.61 42.99 21.24
C LEU A 124 26.73 44.22 21.41
N THR A 125 25.41 44.04 21.61
CA THR A 125 24.49 45.15 21.88
C THR A 125 24.90 45.93 23.13
N GLN A 126 25.24 45.24 24.23
CA GLN A 126 25.70 45.90 25.46
C GLN A 126 27.03 46.65 25.27
N LYS A 127 27.95 46.12 24.46
CA LYS A 127 29.19 46.84 24.12
C LYS A 127 28.90 48.09 23.29
N LEU A 128 28.00 47.98 22.33
CA LEU A 128 27.61 49.10 21.47
C LEU A 128 26.92 50.21 22.26
N GLU A 129 26.07 49.86 23.22
CA GLU A 129 25.42 50.80 24.14
C GLU A 129 26.47 51.60 24.92
N LYS A 130 27.40 50.93 25.58
CA LYS A 130 28.51 51.61 26.29
C LYS A 130 29.34 52.50 25.38
N MET A 131 29.67 52.05 24.17
CA MET A 131 30.42 52.88 23.22
C MET A 131 29.62 54.10 22.76
N THR A 132 28.29 53.97 22.69
CA THR A 132 27.39 55.08 22.35
C THR A 132 27.35 56.09 23.49
N ASP A 133 27.21 55.65 24.74
CA ASP A 133 27.25 56.53 25.92
C ASP A 133 28.58 57.30 26.02
N TRP A 134 29.70 56.61 25.78
CA TRP A 134 31.03 57.22 25.74
C TRP A 134 31.15 58.25 24.61
N LYS A 135 30.65 57.92 23.42
CA LYS A 135 30.62 58.85 22.28
C LYS A 135 29.80 60.09 22.63
N ASP A 136 28.63 59.92 23.22
CA ASP A 136 27.73 61.04 23.54
C ASP A 136 28.32 61.93 24.64
N SER A 137 28.98 61.34 25.66
CA SER A 137 29.70 62.09 26.70
C SER A 137 30.85 62.93 26.10
N LEU A 138 31.64 62.34 25.20
CA LEU A 138 32.73 63.05 24.53
C LEU A 138 32.22 64.15 23.61
N GLU A 139 31.09 63.96 22.93
CA GLU A 139 30.50 65.00 22.08
C GLU A 139 29.97 66.16 22.92
N ILE A 140 29.42 65.90 24.12
CA ILE A 140 29.04 66.94 25.09
C ILE A 140 30.27 67.74 25.54
N GLU A 141 31.34 67.07 25.97
CA GLU A 141 32.59 67.74 26.40
C GLU A 141 33.19 68.61 25.28
N ILE A 142 33.23 68.10 24.04
CA ILE A 142 33.68 68.87 22.87
C ILE A 142 32.81 70.11 22.66
N GLN A 143 31.49 69.98 22.84
CA GLN A 143 30.57 71.11 22.69
C GLN A 143 30.74 72.15 23.79
N GLU A 144 30.97 71.74 25.04
CA GLU A 144 31.26 72.64 26.16
C GLU A 144 32.57 73.39 25.96
N ILE A 145 33.64 72.69 25.56
CA ILE A 145 34.93 73.29 25.24
C ILE A 145 34.77 74.31 24.11
N ARG A 146 34.05 73.95 23.03
CA ARG A 146 33.75 74.87 21.93
C ARG A 146 33.06 76.14 22.41
N GLN A 147 32.04 76.02 23.27
CA GLN A 147 31.35 77.19 23.81
C GLN A 147 32.29 78.06 24.67
N ALA A 148 33.17 77.45 25.46
CA ALA A 148 34.16 78.18 26.26
C ALA A 148 35.17 78.93 25.38
N PHE A 149 35.66 78.30 24.32
CA PHE A 149 36.55 78.94 23.34
C PHE A 149 35.87 80.10 22.62
N GLN A 150 34.61 79.94 22.21
CA GLN A 150 33.86 81.03 21.57
C GLN A 150 33.73 82.24 22.51
N LYS A 151 33.37 82.01 23.79
CA LYS A 151 33.31 83.07 24.81
C LYS A 151 34.66 83.79 24.98
N TYR A 152 35.78 83.05 24.95
CA TYR A 152 37.11 83.63 25.04
C TYR A 152 37.45 84.51 23.83
N ILE A 153 37.13 84.06 22.63
CA ILE A 153 37.31 84.82 21.38
C ILE A 153 36.47 86.11 21.44
N ASP A 154 35.19 86.01 21.79
CA ASP A 154 34.27 87.14 21.87
C ASP A 154 34.77 88.20 22.87
N ALA A 155 35.33 87.76 24.01
CA ALA A 155 35.89 88.66 25.02
C ALA A 155 37.23 89.30 24.61
N THR A 156 38.09 88.58 23.90
CA THR A 156 39.43 89.05 23.51
C THR A 156 39.40 89.92 22.25
N PHE A 157 38.45 89.64 21.36
CA PHE A 157 38.34 90.27 20.04
C PHE A 157 36.90 90.73 19.76
N PRO A 158 36.39 91.75 20.47
CA PRO A 158 34.99 92.19 20.38
C PRO A 158 34.58 92.75 19.00
N ASN A 159 35.56 93.08 18.16
CA ASN A 159 35.32 93.60 16.81
C ASN A 159 35.25 92.49 15.73
N LEU A 160 35.47 91.22 16.09
CA LEU A 160 35.25 90.11 15.16
C LEU A 160 33.75 89.93 14.92
N SER A 161 33.36 89.85 13.65
CA SER A 161 31.98 89.55 13.29
C SER A 161 31.66 88.08 13.60
N PRO A 162 30.42 87.76 14.03
CA PRO A 162 29.99 86.38 14.25
C PRO A 162 30.31 85.50 13.03
N GLY A 163 30.96 84.36 13.25
CA GLY A 163 31.35 83.42 12.19
C GLY A 163 32.74 83.61 11.59
N GLN A 164 33.43 84.74 11.84
CA GLN A 164 34.79 84.94 11.32
C GLN A 164 35.84 84.01 11.94
N ALA A 165 35.57 83.47 13.14
CA ALA A 165 36.45 82.52 13.83
C ALA A 165 36.04 81.04 13.65
N ASP A 166 35.00 80.75 12.85
CA ASP A 166 34.45 79.39 12.71
C ASP A 166 35.42 78.40 12.06
N PHE A 167 36.45 78.90 11.35
CA PHE A 167 37.51 78.04 10.80
C PHE A 167 38.41 77.43 11.88
N ILE A 168 38.52 78.07 13.05
CA ILE A 168 39.31 77.58 14.20
C ILE A 168 38.60 76.39 14.84
N LEU A 169 37.26 76.42 14.85
CA LEU A 169 36.40 75.36 15.36
C LEU A 169 35.26 75.10 14.34
N PRO A 170 35.46 74.24 13.33
CA PRO A 170 34.46 73.95 12.31
C PRO A 170 33.22 73.25 12.88
N VAL A 171 32.03 73.80 12.67
CA VAL A 171 30.77 73.27 13.25
C VAL A 171 30.59 71.81 12.86
N ARG A 172 30.45 70.92 13.85
CA ARG A 172 30.11 69.52 13.62
C ARG A 172 28.60 69.40 13.43
N LYS A 173 28.19 68.56 12.46
CA LYS A 173 26.79 68.19 12.34
C LYS A 173 26.40 67.45 13.61
N THR A 174 25.38 67.94 14.32
CA THR A 174 24.73 67.18 15.37
C THR A 174 24.33 65.84 14.78
N PHE A 175 24.80 64.75 15.38
CA PHE A 175 24.32 63.41 15.04
C PHE A 175 22.86 63.35 15.48
N GLU A 176 21.94 63.74 14.60
CA GLU A 176 20.55 63.34 14.74
C GLU A 176 20.55 61.82 14.71
N GLN A 177 20.27 61.20 15.86
CA GLN A 177 19.91 59.79 15.90
C GLN A 177 18.74 59.64 14.94
N LYS A 178 18.98 59.07 13.75
CA LYS A 178 17.89 58.58 12.92
C LYS A 178 17.25 57.46 13.72
N THR A 179 16.18 57.80 14.42
CA THR A 179 15.28 56.81 15.00
C THR A 179 14.77 55.91 13.87
N PRO A 180 14.79 54.59 14.06
CA PRO A 180 14.24 53.64 13.09
C PRO A 180 12.72 53.80 12.96
#